data_AF-A0A223ENX5-F1
#
_entry.id   AF-A0A223ENX5-F1
#
_cell.length_a   1.000
_cell.length_b   1.000
_cell.length_c   1.000
_cell.angle_alpha   90.00
_cell.angle_beta   90.00
_cell.angle_gamma   90.00
#
_symmetry.space_group_name_H-M   'P 1'
#
loop_
_entity.id
_entity.type
_entity.pdbx_description
1 polymer ?
#
loop_
_entity_poly.entity_id
_entity_poly.type
_entity_poly.pdbx_seq_one_letter_code
_entity_poly.pdbx_strand_id
1 'polypeptide(L)'
;MDKCVKFCAIPEYAVKEGNVLKIAQESPAIPRLYEVGQNYIIMEYLEGPTLFQYLESGGVLSKKLMRQILFVLKEMKRLKFSRLDADLRHIIVTKEEELKVIDHYSSYTRIRNRPELIFEGLKKLGLLPLFLKELKEMDPESYMEWKDL
;
A
#
# COMPACT_ATOMS: atom_id res chain seq x y z
N MET A 1 0.72 -12.56 19.97
CA MET A 1 0.50 -11.65 18.84
C MET A 1 -0.72 -12.13 18.11
N ASP A 2 -1.68 -11.23 17.90
CA ASP A 2 -2.92 -11.55 17.19
C ASP A 2 -2.65 -11.76 15.71
N LYS A 3 -3.53 -12.53 15.06
CA LYS A 3 -3.42 -12.89 13.63
C LYS A 3 -4.75 -12.59 12.94
N CYS A 4 -4.67 -12.17 11.68
CA CYS A 4 -5.81 -12.01 10.79
C CYS A 4 -5.96 -13.27 9.93
N VAL A 5 -7.20 -13.73 9.74
CA VAL A 5 -7.54 -14.79 8.79
C VAL A 5 -8.38 -14.19 7.67
N LYS A 6 -7.85 -14.15 6.45
CA LYS A 6 -8.59 -13.75 5.24
C LYS A 6 -9.11 -15.00 4.56
N PHE A 7 -10.44 -15.18 4.55
CA PHE A 7 -11.09 -16.23 3.75
C PHE A 7 -11.37 -15.74 2.34
N CYS A 8 -11.04 -16.57 1.34
CA CYS A 8 -11.30 -16.33 -0.06
C CYS A 8 -12.36 -17.31 -0.55
N ALA A 9 -13.47 -16.80 -1.10
CA ALA A 9 -14.50 -17.66 -1.70
C ALA A 9 -13.95 -18.49 -2.87
N ILE A 10 -12.98 -17.94 -3.60
CA ILE A 10 -12.28 -18.56 -4.72
C ILE A 10 -10.87 -18.96 -4.23
N PRO A 11 -10.57 -20.27 -4.08
CA PRO A 11 -9.27 -20.77 -3.59
C PRO A 11 -8.06 -20.18 -4.33
N GLU A 12 -8.17 -19.99 -5.63
CA GLU A 12 -7.12 -19.43 -6.48
C GLU A 12 -6.69 -18.03 -6.05
N TYR A 13 -7.57 -17.25 -5.41
CA TYR A 13 -7.22 -15.93 -4.90
C TYR A 13 -6.34 -16.03 -3.64
N ALA A 14 -6.63 -16.97 -2.74
CA ALA A 14 -5.77 -17.24 -1.58
C ALA A 14 -4.37 -17.69 -2.02
N VAL A 15 -4.29 -18.56 -3.03
CA VAL A 15 -3.01 -19.03 -3.59
C VAL A 15 -2.23 -17.87 -4.24
N LYS A 16 -2.88 -17.06 -5.08
CA LYS A 16 -2.23 -15.93 -5.76
C LYS A 16 -1.71 -14.88 -4.77
N GLU A 17 -2.55 -14.46 -3.83
CA GLU A 17 -2.16 -13.48 -2.82
C GLU A 17 -1.11 -14.05 -1.86
N GLY A 18 -1.25 -15.30 -1.44
CA GLY A 18 -0.26 -15.99 -0.62
C GLY A 18 1.11 -16.04 -1.29
N ASN A 19 1.19 -16.29 -2.59
CA ASN A 19 2.46 -16.27 -3.33
C ASN A 19 3.08 -14.87 -3.39
N VAL A 20 2.27 -13.82 -3.59
CA VAL A 20 2.76 -12.44 -3.55
C VAL A 20 3.31 -12.12 -2.17
N LEU A 21 2.56 -12.43 -1.11
CA LEU A 21 2.97 -12.20 0.28
C LEU A 21 4.27 -12.93 0.59
N LYS A 22 4.43 -14.20 0.19
CA LYS A 22 5.66 -14.99 0.38
C LYS A 22 6.89 -14.31 -0.22
N ILE A 23 6.78 -13.83 -1.47
CA ILE A 23 7.90 -13.18 -2.17
C ILE A 23 8.24 -11.84 -1.52
N ALA A 24 7.23 -11.10 -1.07
CA ALA A 24 7.37 -9.73 -0.62
C ALA A 24 7.67 -9.57 0.89
N GLN A 25 7.87 -10.67 1.63
CA GLN A 25 8.04 -10.67 3.10
C GLN A 25 9.20 -9.82 3.62
N GLU A 26 10.22 -9.57 2.80
CA GLU A 26 11.36 -8.73 3.17
C GLU A 26 11.01 -7.23 3.26
N SER A 27 9.88 -6.81 2.70
CA SER A 27 9.44 -5.42 2.75
C SER A 27 8.61 -5.15 4.00
N PRO A 28 8.95 -4.14 4.82
CA PRO A 28 8.13 -3.77 5.97
C PRO A 28 6.77 -3.19 5.57
N ALA A 29 6.60 -2.78 4.30
CA ALA A 29 5.30 -2.35 3.78
C ALA A 29 4.30 -3.51 3.58
N ILE A 30 4.74 -4.75 3.77
CA ILE A 30 3.94 -5.96 3.56
C ILE A 30 3.58 -6.57 4.93
N PRO A 31 2.34 -7.07 5.12
CA PRO A 31 1.96 -7.80 6.31
C PRO A 31 2.78 -9.08 6.45
N ARG A 32 3.21 -9.41 7.67
CA ARG A 32 3.86 -10.71 7.92
C ARG A 32 2.92 -11.86 7.57
N LEU A 33 3.37 -12.80 6.77
CA LEU A 33 2.63 -14.00 6.41
C LEU A 33 2.96 -15.12 7.40
N TYR A 34 1.92 -15.78 7.93
CA TYR A 34 2.07 -16.96 8.78
C TYR A 34 1.74 -18.25 8.05
N GLU A 35 0.64 -18.26 7.27
CA GLU A 35 0.17 -19.48 6.61
C GLU A 35 -0.65 -19.18 5.36
N VAL A 36 -0.61 -20.09 4.38
CA VAL A 36 -1.50 -20.10 3.22
C VAL A 36 -2.16 -21.47 3.16
N GLY A 37 -3.46 -21.52 3.46
CA GLY A 37 -4.29 -22.70 3.30
C GLY A 37 -4.94 -22.78 1.92
N GLN A 38 -5.87 -23.71 1.73
CA GLN A 38 -6.53 -23.93 0.44
C GLN A 38 -7.36 -22.70 0.01
N ASN A 39 -8.10 -22.10 0.93
CA ASN A 39 -9.00 -20.97 0.66
C ASN A 39 -8.86 -19.86 1.72
N TYR A 40 -7.76 -19.84 2.46
CA TYR A 40 -7.50 -18.81 3.47
C TYR A 40 -6.03 -18.45 3.58
N ILE A 41 -5.77 -17.26 4.12
CA ILE A 41 -4.44 -16.75 4.44
C ILE A 41 -4.44 -16.32 5.90
N ILE A 42 -3.43 -16.77 6.66
CA ILE A 42 -3.17 -16.27 8.02
C ILE A 42 -2.00 -15.29 7.94
N MET A 43 -2.24 -14.04 8.31
CA MET A 43 -1.24 -12.97 8.26
C MET A 43 -1.30 -12.07 9.50
N GLU A 44 -0.37 -11.12 9.55
CA GLU A 44 -0.31 -10.07 10.56
C GLU A 44 -1.67 -9.38 10.72
N TYR A 45 -2.14 -9.32 11.96
CA TYR A 45 -3.26 -8.46 12.30
C TYR A 45 -2.76 -7.02 12.36
N LEU A 46 -3.29 -6.17 11.48
CA LEU A 46 -2.94 -4.74 11.44
C LEU A 46 -3.99 -3.95 12.20
N GLU A 47 -3.56 -3.30 13.27
CA GLU A 47 -4.40 -2.45 14.11
C GLU A 47 -4.28 -1.00 13.64
N GLY A 48 -5.37 -0.45 13.11
CA GLY A 48 -5.46 0.95 12.71
C GLY A 48 -6.41 1.20 11.53
N PRO A 49 -6.72 2.47 11.22
CA PRO A 49 -7.57 2.84 10.10
C PRO A 49 -6.84 2.66 8.75
N THR A 50 -7.61 2.61 7.67
CA THR A 50 -7.02 2.82 6.34
C THR A 50 -6.47 4.24 6.22
N LEU A 51 -5.49 4.46 5.34
CA LEU A 51 -4.92 5.78 5.07
C LEU A 51 -6.00 6.76 4.58
N PHE A 52 -6.98 6.27 3.82
CA PHE A 52 -8.14 7.07 3.44
C PHE A 52 -8.93 7.54 4.66
N GLN A 53 -9.34 6.61 5.54
CA GLN A 53 -10.11 6.94 6.75
C GLN A 53 -9.34 7.85 7.70
N TYR A 54 -8.04 7.60 7.89
CA TYR A 54 -7.17 8.43 8.71
C TYR A 54 -7.20 9.89 8.24
N LEU A 55 -6.93 10.13 6.95
CA LEU A 55 -6.92 11.47 6.38
C LEU A 55 -8.31 12.11 6.33
N GLU A 56 -9.34 11.33 6.00
CA GLU A 56 -10.74 11.80 5.96
C GLU A 56 -11.24 12.25 7.35
N SER A 57 -10.79 11.58 8.42
CA SER A 57 -11.12 11.93 9.81
C SER A 57 -10.35 13.13 10.38
N GLY A 58 -9.56 13.84 9.55
CA GLY A 58 -8.74 14.98 9.97
C GLY A 58 -7.30 14.62 10.37
N GLY A 59 -6.85 13.39 10.07
CA GLY A 59 -5.45 13.00 10.23
C GLY A 59 -4.52 13.86 9.37
N VAL A 60 -3.32 14.15 9.89
CA VAL A 60 -2.39 15.07 9.24
C VAL A 60 -1.55 14.32 8.23
N LEU A 61 -1.55 14.78 6.97
CA LEU A 61 -0.57 14.37 5.96
C LEU A 61 0.80 14.98 6.28
N SER A 62 1.48 14.44 7.30
CA SER A 62 2.78 14.91 7.76
C SER A 62 3.89 14.56 6.78
N LYS A 63 5.04 15.23 6.85
CA LYS A 63 6.24 14.87 6.07
C LYS A 63 6.65 13.41 6.29
N LYS A 64 6.50 12.87 7.50
CA LYS A 64 6.76 11.46 7.80
C LYS A 64 5.82 10.54 7.00
N LEU A 65 4.52 10.84 7.01
CA LEU A 65 3.52 10.05 6.28
C LEU A 65 3.72 10.13 4.77
N MET A 66 4.04 11.31 4.24
CA MET A 66 4.37 11.48 2.81
C MET A 66 5.62 10.68 2.39
N ARG A 67 6.66 10.63 3.25
CA ARG A 67 7.82 9.77 3.03
C ARG A 67 7.46 8.29 3.04
N GLN A 68 6.54 7.87 3.90
CA GLN A 68 6.08 6.48 3.92
C GLN A 68 5.26 6.11 2.69
N ILE A 69 4.43 7.01 2.16
CA ILE A 69 3.73 6.79 0.88
C ILE A 69 4.76 6.59 -0.24
N LEU A 70 5.79 7.44 -0.31
CA LEU A 70 6.87 7.28 -1.28
C LEU A 70 7.65 5.98 -1.06
N PHE A 71 7.93 5.62 0.18
CA PHE A 71 8.60 4.36 0.53
C PHE A 71 7.81 3.15 0.04
N VAL A 72 6.50 3.11 0.25
CA VAL A 72 5.62 2.05 -0.26
C VAL A 72 5.75 1.92 -1.79
N LEU A 73 5.71 3.04 -2.52
CA LEU A 73 5.86 3.03 -3.98
C LEU A 73 7.24 2.54 -4.43
N LYS A 74 8.30 2.93 -3.72
CA LYS A 74 9.66 2.45 -3.98
C LYS A 74 9.82 0.96 -3.69
N GLU A 75 9.17 0.45 -2.63
CA GLU A 75 9.15 -0.98 -2.32
C GLU A 75 8.43 -1.79 -3.39
N MET A 76 7.29 -1.30 -3.92
CA MET A 76 6.62 -1.95 -5.06
C MET A 76 7.54 -2.03 -6.29
N LYS A 77 8.27 -0.95 -6.60
CA LYS A 77 9.28 -0.94 -7.67
C LYS A 77 10.41 -1.95 -7.38
N ARG A 78 10.96 -1.96 -6.16
CA ARG A 78 12.05 -2.86 -5.74
C ARG A 78 11.65 -4.34 -5.82
N LEU A 79 10.43 -4.66 -5.41
CA LEU A 79 9.83 -6.01 -5.47
C LEU A 79 9.38 -6.43 -6.87
N LYS A 80 9.58 -5.57 -7.88
CA LYS A 80 9.21 -5.77 -9.28
C LYS A 80 7.72 -6.08 -9.46
N PHE A 81 6.86 -5.45 -8.65
CA PHE A 81 5.43 -5.51 -8.86
C PHE A 81 5.09 -4.90 -10.23
N SER A 82 4.17 -5.51 -10.97
CA SER A 82 3.65 -4.92 -12.20
C SER A 82 2.59 -3.86 -11.91
N ARG A 83 2.04 -3.86 -10.69
CA ARG A 83 1.16 -2.83 -10.14
C ARG A 83 1.91 -1.92 -9.16
N LEU A 84 2.38 -0.78 -9.63
CA LEU A 84 3.01 0.28 -8.85
C LEU A 84 1.97 1.29 -8.33
N ASP A 85 0.89 0.77 -7.74
CA ASP A 85 -0.27 1.56 -7.35
C ASP A 85 -1.14 0.85 -6.32
N ALA A 86 -1.75 1.60 -5.42
CA ALA A 86 -2.71 1.11 -4.43
C ALA A 86 -3.80 2.15 -4.18
N ASP A 87 -5.00 1.69 -3.85
CA ASP A 87 -6.02 2.59 -3.33
C ASP A 87 -5.65 2.96 -1.89
N LEU A 88 -5.90 4.20 -1.45
CA LEU A 88 -5.65 4.61 -0.06
C LEU A 88 -6.44 3.76 0.96
N ARG A 89 -7.55 3.14 0.53
CA ARG A 89 -8.34 2.18 1.32
C ARG A 89 -7.65 0.83 1.50
N HIS A 90 -6.63 0.53 0.70
CA HIS A 90 -5.84 -0.69 0.77
C HIS A 90 -4.47 -0.45 1.44
N ILE A 91 -4.31 0.68 2.12
CA ILE A 91 -3.13 1.01 2.91
C ILE A 91 -3.60 1.23 4.33
N ILE A 92 -3.05 0.50 5.30
CA ILE A 92 -3.35 0.65 6.72
C ILE A 92 -2.28 1.53 7.37
N VAL A 93 -2.71 2.47 8.20
CA VAL A 93 -1.86 3.22 9.12
C VAL A 93 -1.83 2.45 10.43
N THR A 94 -0.71 1.83 10.77
CA THR A 94 -0.60 1.06 12.03
C THR A 94 -0.50 1.99 13.24
N LYS A 95 -0.68 1.45 14.45
CA LYS A 95 -0.46 2.19 15.70
C LYS A 95 0.97 2.72 15.88
N GLU A 96 1.96 2.09 15.25
CA GLU A 96 3.35 2.58 15.18
C GLU A 96 3.54 3.69 14.12
N GLU A 97 2.44 4.14 13.49
CA GLU A 97 2.42 5.06 12.37
C GLU A 97 3.25 4.54 11.18
N GLU A 98 3.17 3.24 10.89
CA GLU A 98 3.73 2.64 9.67
C GLU A 98 2.64 2.43 8.62
N LEU A 99 3.02 2.43 7.34
CA LEU A 99 2.11 2.12 6.24
C LEU A 99 2.31 0.67 5.79
N LYS A 100 1.22 -0.08 5.81
CA LYS A 100 1.16 -1.47 5.35
C LYS A 100 0.15 -1.58 4.22
N VAL A 101 0.57 -2.09 3.07
CA VAL A 101 -0.33 -2.35 1.94
C VAL A 101 -1.01 -3.69 2.16
N ILE A 102 -2.30 -3.76 1.85
CA ILE A 102 -3.08 -4.98 1.85
C ILE A 102 -3.66 -5.23 0.45
N ASP A 103 -4.30 -6.38 0.26
CA ASP A 103 -4.93 -6.77 -1.00
C ASP A 103 -3.95 -6.92 -2.16
N HIS A 104 -3.06 -7.91 -2.03
CA HIS A 104 -1.91 -8.13 -2.90
C HIS A 104 -2.15 -9.11 -4.06
N TYR A 105 -3.35 -9.71 -4.17
CA TYR A 105 -3.61 -10.79 -5.15
C TYR A 105 -3.31 -10.39 -6.61
N SER A 106 -3.37 -9.09 -6.92
CA SER A 106 -3.16 -8.56 -8.27
C SER A 106 -1.79 -7.91 -8.48
N SER A 107 -0.87 -7.93 -7.51
CA SER A 107 0.37 -7.13 -7.56
C SER A 107 1.32 -7.50 -8.70
N TYR A 108 1.29 -8.75 -9.17
CA TYR A 108 2.09 -9.24 -10.30
C TYR A 108 1.30 -9.41 -11.61
N THR A 109 -0.03 -9.31 -11.58
CA THR A 109 -0.89 -9.59 -12.74
C THR A 109 -1.52 -8.33 -13.35
N ARG A 110 -1.86 -7.33 -12.55
CA ARG A 110 -2.44 -6.08 -13.03
C ARG A 110 -1.32 -5.09 -13.32
N ILE A 111 -1.23 -4.63 -14.56
CA ILE A 111 -0.20 -3.65 -14.94
C ILE A 111 -0.67 -2.24 -14.62
N ARG A 112 0.09 -1.54 -13.78
CA ARG A 112 0.00 -0.09 -13.54
C ARG A 112 1.41 0.41 -13.24
N ASN A 113 1.94 1.27 -14.10
CA ASN A 113 3.32 1.74 -13.96
C ASN A 113 3.44 3.02 -13.14
N ARG A 114 2.30 3.61 -12.73
CA ARG A 114 2.21 4.90 -12.04
C ARG A 114 1.15 4.86 -10.92
N PRO A 115 1.31 5.67 -9.87
CA PRO A 115 0.47 5.64 -8.67
C PRO A 115 -0.85 6.44 -8.81
N GLU A 116 -1.62 6.18 -9.87
CA GLU A 116 -2.84 6.92 -10.18
C GLU A 116 -3.87 6.86 -9.04
N LEU A 117 -4.11 5.69 -8.44
CA LEU A 117 -5.14 5.54 -7.39
C LEU A 117 -4.74 6.24 -6.10
N ILE A 118 -3.44 6.24 -5.74
CA ILE A 118 -2.94 7.03 -4.61
C ILE A 118 -3.19 8.52 -4.86
N PHE A 119 -2.85 9.01 -6.06
CA PHE A 119 -2.98 10.42 -6.42
C PHE A 119 -4.46 10.84 -6.48
N GLU A 120 -5.33 10.00 -7.06
CA GLU A 120 -6.77 10.20 -7.06
C GLU A 120 -7.34 10.26 -5.63
N GLY A 121 -6.88 9.38 -4.73
CA GLY A 121 -7.27 9.39 -3.32
C GLY A 121 -6.87 10.69 -2.62
N LEU A 122 -5.62 11.14 -2.80
CA LEU A 122 -5.13 12.40 -2.24
C LEU A 122 -5.85 13.62 -2.84
N LYS A 123 -6.18 13.57 -4.14
CA LYS A 123 -6.94 14.61 -4.83
C LYS A 123 -8.36 14.73 -4.28
N LYS A 124 -9.04 13.60 -4.06
CA LYS A 124 -10.38 13.56 -3.45
C LYS A 124 -10.40 14.19 -2.05
N LEU A 125 -9.30 14.08 -1.32
CA LEU A 125 -9.14 14.67 0.02
C LEU A 125 -8.60 16.11 0.00
N GLY A 126 -8.33 16.69 -1.18
CA GLY A 126 -7.74 18.04 -1.30
C GLY A 126 -6.26 18.13 -0.90
N LEU A 127 -5.58 17.00 -0.75
CA LEU A 127 -4.21 16.89 -0.23
C LEU A 127 -3.13 16.75 -1.31
N LEU A 128 -3.53 16.52 -2.57
CA LEU A 128 -2.58 16.31 -3.67
C LEU A 128 -1.58 17.47 -3.87
N PRO A 129 -1.98 18.77 -3.83
CA PRO A 129 -1.03 19.87 -4.00
C PRO A 129 0.05 19.91 -2.90
N LEU A 130 -0.33 19.60 -1.66
CA LEU A 130 0.59 19.50 -0.53
C LEU A 130 1.58 18.36 -0.75
N PHE A 131 1.08 17.19 -1.17
CA PHE A 131 1.90 16.02 -1.45
C PHE A 131 2.90 16.29 -2.58
N LEU A 132 2.47 16.86 -3.70
CA LEU A 132 3.35 17.18 -4.84
C LEU A 132 4.45 18.17 -4.47
N LYS A 133 4.12 19.19 -3.66
CA LYS A 133 5.10 20.16 -3.17
C LYS A 133 6.19 19.46 -2.36
N GLU A 134 5.83 18.59 -1.43
CA GLU A 134 6.81 17.87 -0.62
C GLU A 134 7.56 16.81 -1.45
N LEU A 135 6.88 16.12 -2.37
CA LEU A 135 7.49 15.11 -3.27
C LEU A 135 8.60 15.74 -4.11
N LYS A 136 8.41 16.96 -4.60
CA LYS A 136 9.44 17.70 -5.34
C LYS A 136 10.73 17.88 -4.55
N GLU A 137 10.64 18.09 -3.24
CA GLU A 137 11.80 18.27 -2.36
C GLU A 137 12.41 16.93 -1.95
N MET A 138 11.57 15.91 -1.71
CA MET A 138 12.03 14.59 -1.22
C MET A 138 12.61 13.71 -2.33
N ASP A 139 12.04 13.77 -3.53
CA ASP A 139 12.40 12.91 -4.65
C ASP A 139 12.05 13.57 -6.00
N PRO A 140 12.90 14.48 -6.49
CA PRO A 140 12.64 15.24 -7.71
C PRO A 140 12.40 14.37 -8.95
N GLU A 141 13.01 13.18 -9.02
CA GLU A 141 12.83 12.23 -10.12
C GLU A 141 11.39 11.72 -10.18
N SER A 142 10.88 11.17 -9.07
CA SER A 142 9.48 10.73 -8.95
C SER A 142 8.50 11.89 -9.15
N TYR A 143 8.82 13.09 -8.66
CA TYR A 143 8.02 14.28 -8.94
C TYR A 143 7.93 14.55 -10.45
N MET A 144 9.06 14.55 -11.16
CA MET A 144 9.07 14.78 -12.61
C MET A 144 8.32 13.70 -13.39
N GLU A 145 8.34 12.46 -12.90
CA GLU A 145 7.61 11.33 -13.49
C GLU A 145 6.08 11.47 -13.31
N TRP A 146 5.63 12.03 -12.18
CA TRP A 146 4.24 11.94 -11.73
C TRP A 146 3.49 13.27 -11.59
N LYS A 147 4.15 14.42 -11.76
CA LYS A 147 3.56 15.76 -11.55
C LYS A 147 2.30 16.07 -12.38
N ASP A 148 2.10 15.35 -13.48
CA ASP A 148 1.01 15.57 -14.44
C ASP A 148 -0.13 14.52 -14.33
N LEU A 149 -0.11 13.69 -13.27
CA LEU A 149 -1.20 12.76 -12.90
C LEU A 149 -2.33 13.52 -12.16
#